data_AF-A0A5D5AS96-F1
#
_entry.id   AF-A0A5D5AS96-F1
#
_cell.length_a   1.000
_cell.length_b   1.000
_cell.length_c   1.000
_cell.angle_alpha   90.00
_cell.angle_beta   90.00
_cell.angle_gamma   90.00
#
_symmetry.space_group_name_H-M   'P 1'
#
loop_
_entity.id
_entity.type
_entity.pdbx_description
1 polymer ?
#
loop_
_entity_poly.entity_id
_entity_poly.type
_entity_poly.pdbx_seq_one_letter_code
_entity_poly.pdbx_strand_id
1 'polypeptide(L)'
;MDKDRLPRWGWMLVALFSVTILANMLNVVVLGPAGLAEEYHVVTVIAAMALVLIYVGVWYDEERQEYWEFRTERIVGDVIFVVVGAIVGSGLAIVSIGEFGFSRLLQDVLAMVSGFVVAWGLFWWRNPELYRSEDDGR
;
A
#
# COMPACT_ATOMS: atom_id res chain seq x y z
N MET A 1 -4.23 -11.35 -15.99
CA MET A 1 -4.34 -10.00 -16.58
C MET A 1 -3.31 -9.92 -17.69
N ASP A 2 -3.69 -9.49 -18.89
CA ASP A 2 -2.78 -9.46 -20.04
C ASP A 2 -1.87 -8.23 -19.93
N LYS A 3 -0.56 -8.44 -19.73
CA LYS A 3 0.42 -7.36 -19.52
C LYS A 3 0.53 -6.45 -20.75
N ASP A 4 0.24 -6.98 -21.93
CA ASP A 4 0.44 -6.29 -23.21
C ASP A 4 -0.77 -5.44 -23.62
N ARG A 5 -1.90 -5.57 -22.92
CA ARG A 5 -3.12 -4.82 -23.22
C ARG A 5 -3.03 -3.33 -22.89
N LEU A 6 -2.22 -2.96 -21.91
CA LEU A 6 -2.07 -1.56 -21.45
C LEU A 6 -0.61 -1.26 -21.09
N PRO A 7 -0.15 -0.01 -21.28
CA PRO A 7 1.16 0.44 -20.77
C PRO A 7 1.26 0.24 -19.26
N ARG A 8 2.50 0.17 -18.72
CA ARG A 8 2.77 -0.04 -17.29
C ARG A 8 1.90 0.81 -16.35
N TRP A 9 1.75 2.09 -16.69
CA TRP A 9 0.96 3.04 -15.92
C TRP A 9 -0.55 2.82 -16.03
N GLY A 10 -1.04 2.21 -17.11
CA GLY A 10 -2.46 1.99 -17.36
C GLY A 10 -3.09 1.01 -16.36
N TRP A 11 -2.48 -0.17 -16.17
CA TRP A 11 -2.97 -1.12 -15.18
C TRP A 11 -2.82 -0.59 -13.75
N MET A 12 -1.77 0.18 -13.46
CA MET A 12 -1.61 0.83 -12.16
C MET A 12 -2.73 1.84 -11.87
N LEU A 13 -3.07 2.71 -12.83
CA LEU A 13 -4.17 3.66 -12.67
C LEU A 13 -5.52 2.97 -12.50
N VAL A 14 -5.79 1.92 -13.28
CA VAL A 14 -7.01 1.12 -13.15
C VAL A 14 -7.09 0.46 -11.78
N ALA A 15 -5.99 -0.12 -11.29
CA ALA A 15 -5.93 -0.74 -9.99
C ALA A 15 -6.12 0.29 -8.86
N LEU A 16 -5.42 1.43 -8.92
CA LEU A 16 -5.56 2.52 -7.95
C LEU A 16 -7.00 3.04 -7.90
N PHE A 17 -7.59 3.32 -9.06
CA PHE A 17 -8.99 3.76 -9.13
C PHE A 17 -9.95 2.73 -8.54
N SER A 18 -9.77 1.46 -8.89
CA SER A 18 -10.60 0.37 -8.37
C SER A 18 -10.51 0.25 -6.86
N VAL A 19 -9.30 0.29 -6.28
CA VAL A 19 -9.14 0.20 -4.84
C VAL A 19 -9.60 1.46 -4.10
N THR A 20 -9.52 2.64 -4.72
CA THR A 20 -10.10 3.85 -4.13
C THR A 20 -11.61 3.71 -4.00
N ILE A 21 -12.31 3.19 -5.02
CA ILE A 21 -13.75 2.93 -4.93
C ILE A 21 -14.04 1.91 -3.81
N LEU A 22 -13.29 0.80 -3.77
CA LEU A 22 -13.48 -0.23 -2.76
C LEU A 22 -13.22 0.28 -1.34
N ALA A 23 -12.16 1.07 -1.14
CA ALA A 23 -11.82 1.67 0.15
C ALA A 23 -12.93 2.63 0.62
N ASN A 24 -13.45 3.49 -0.27
CA ASN A 24 -14.55 4.38 0.07
C ASN A 24 -15.84 3.60 0.38
N MET A 25 -16.14 2.54 -0.38
CA MET A 25 -17.28 1.67 -0.09
C MET A 25 -17.12 0.99 1.28
N LEU A 26 -15.93 0.49 1.61
CA LEU A 26 -15.62 -0.09 2.92
C LEU A 26 -15.77 0.96 4.04
N ASN A 27 -15.33 2.18 3.82
CA ASN A 27 -15.48 3.26 4.79
C ASN A 27 -16.96 3.54 5.09
N VAL A 28 -17.81 3.58 4.06
CA VAL A 28 -19.25 3.84 4.21
C VAL A 28 -19.98 2.64 4.84
N VAL A 29 -19.66 1.41 4.41
CA VAL A 29 -20.41 0.20 4.80
C VAL A 29 -19.92 -0.39 6.13
N VAL A 30 -18.65 -0.19 6.49
CA VAL A 30 -18.02 -0.82 7.66
C VAL A 30 -17.60 0.22 8.70
N LEU A 31 -16.78 1.22 8.34
CA LEU A 31 -16.21 2.14 9.32
C LEU A 31 -17.23 3.16 9.84
N GLY A 32 -18.09 3.68 8.97
CA GLY A 32 -19.16 4.61 9.34
C GLY A 32 -20.09 4.00 10.41
N PRO A 33 -20.67 2.80 10.17
CA PRO A 33 -21.48 2.09 11.17
C PRO A 33 -20.71 1.70 12.44
N ALA A 34 -19.38 1.53 12.36
CA ALA A 34 -18.52 1.26 13.52
C ALA A 34 -18.22 2.51 14.38
N GLY A 35 -18.64 3.70 13.94
CA GLY A 35 -18.48 4.95 14.69
C GLY A 35 -17.06 5.54 14.62
N LEU A 36 -16.25 5.15 13.63
CA LEU A 36 -14.93 5.73 13.41
C LEU A 36 -15.03 7.13 12.83
N ALA A 37 -14.16 8.04 13.28
CA ALA A 37 -14.10 9.40 12.77
C ALA A 37 -13.63 9.43 11.31
N GLU A 38 -14.14 10.39 10.52
CA GLU A 38 -13.83 10.54 9.10
C GLU A 38 -12.34 10.72 8.82
N GLU A 39 -11.59 11.25 9.80
CA GLU A 39 -10.13 11.40 9.75
C GLU A 39 -9.41 10.06 9.52
N TYR A 40 -9.98 8.94 9.98
CA TYR A 40 -9.40 7.61 9.79
C TYR A 40 -9.80 6.95 8.47
N HIS A 41 -10.75 7.52 7.72
CA HIS A 41 -11.13 7.01 6.39
C HIS A 41 -9.98 7.12 5.38
N VAL A 42 -9.06 8.07 5.57
CA VAL A 42 -7.87 8.21 4.71
C VAL A 42 -6.92 7.01 4.89
N VAL A 43 -6.89 6.39 6.08
CA VAL A 43 -5.98 5.29 6.40
C VAL A 43 -6.29 4.04 5.58
N THR A 44 -7.57 3.72 5.37
CA THR A 44 -7.96 2.58 4.52
C THR A 44 -7.62 2.81 3.06
N VAL A 45 -7.76 4.05 2.58
CA VAL A 45 -7.34 4.43 1.23
C VAL A 45 -5.83 4.27 1.07
N ILE A 46 -5.04 4.75 2.05
CA ILE A 46 -3.57 4.59 2.06
C ILE A 46 -3.17 3.12 2.05
N ALA A 47 -3.77 2.30 2.92
CA ALA A 47 -3.48 0.86 2.98
C ALA A 47 -3.81 0.14 1.66
N ALA A 48 -4.95 0.45 1.06
CA ALA A 48 -5.35 -0.13 -0.21
C ALA A 48 -4.45 0.32 -1.38
N MET A 49 -4.06 1.59 -1.41
CA MET A 49 -3.11 2.11 -2.41
C MET A 49 -1.72 1.50 -2.23
N ALA A 50 -1.25 1.30 -0.99
CA ALA A 50 0.04 0.66 -0.73
C ALA A 50 0.08 -0.77 -1.30
N LEU A 51 -1.00 -1.54 -1.13
CA LEU A 51 -1.13 -2.85 -1.77
C LEU A 51 -1.02 -2.75 -3.29
N VAL A 52 -1.77 -1.83 -3.92
CA VAL A 52 -1.68 -1.69 -5.37
C VAL A 52 -0.28 -1.33 -5.83
N LEU A 53 0.35 -0.33 -5.22
CA LEU A 53 1.68 0.14 -5.62
C LEU A 53 2.75 -0.95 -5.48
N ILE A 54 2.74 -1.70 -4.37
CA ILE A 54 3.70 -2.78 -4.12
C ILE A 54 3.46 -3.94 -5.08
N TYR A 55 2.24 -4.47 -5.13
CA TYR A 55 1.97 -5.71 -5.86
C TYR A 55 1.89 -5.50 -7.37
N VAL A 56 1.37 -4.37 -7.85
CA VAL A 56 1.45 -4.04 -9.28
C VAL A 56 2.90 -3.77 -9.69
N GLY A 57 3.70 -3.14 -8.82
CA GLY A 57 5.14 -2.96 -9.03
C GLY A 57 5.85 -4.31 -9.22
N VAL A 58 5.68 -5.23 -8.27
CA VAL A 58 6.24 -6.59 -8.33
C VAL A 58 5.72 -7.38 -9.54
N TRP A 59 4.47 -7.19 -9.92
CA TRP A 59 3.90 -7.85 -11.09
C TRP A 59 4.51 -7.38 -12.42
N TYR A 60 4.86 -6.10 -12.53
CA TYR A 60 5.46 -5.53 -13.73
C TYR A 60 6.96 -5.74 -13.86
N ASP A 61 7.65 -5.86 -12.73
CA ASP A 61 9.08 -6.06 -12.67
C ASP A 61 9.43 -7.51 -13.05
N GLU A 62 10.12 -7.70 -14.16
CA GLU A 62 10.50 -9.02 -14.69
C GLU A 62 11.40 -9.79 -13.73
N GLU A 63 12.28 -9.09 -13.03
CA GLU A 63 13.22 -9.69 -12.07
C GLU A 63 12.52 -10.15 -10.79
N ARG A 64 11.30 -9.66 -10.53
CA ARG A 64 10.54 -9.94 -9.30
C ARG A 64 9.31 -10.81 -9.53
N GLN A 65 9.10 -11.31 -10.76
CA GLN A 65 7.94 -12.15 -11.08
C GLN A 65 7.92 -13.47 -10.31
N GLU A 66 9.09 -13.99 -9.93
CA GLU A 66 9.23 -15.21 -9.11
C GLU A 66 8.47 -15.11 -7.77
N TYR A 67 8.20 -13.88 -7.30
CA TYR A 67 7.34 -13.65 -6.14
C TYR A 67 6.00 -14.40 -6.22
N TRP A 68 5.41 -14.46 -7.41
CA TRP A 68 4.09 -15.06 -7.64
C TRP A 68 4.11 -16.59 -7.63
N GLU A 69 5.30 -17.21 -7.59
CA GLU A 69 5.48 -18.65 -7.44
C GLU A 69 5.49 -19.10 -5.98
N PHE A 70 5.57 -18.16 -5.03
CA PHE A 70 5.48 -18.48 -3.62
C PHE A 70 4.11 -19.03 -3.21
N ARG A 71 4.12 -19.84 -2.15
CA ARG A 71 2.90 -20.41 -1.58
C ARG A 71 1.95 -19.32 -1.08
N THR A 72 0.66 -19.56 -1.21
CA THR A 72 -0.40 -18.62 -0.83
C THR A 72 -0.29 -18.16 0.64
N GLU A 73 0.15 -19.02 1.57
CA GLU A 73 0.31 -18.62 2.98
C GLU A 73 1.35 -17.52 3.15
N ARG A 74 2.40 -17.53 2.32
CA ARG A 74 3.43 -16.49 2.33
C ARG A 74 2.85 -15.17 1.82
N ILE A 75 2.18 -15.20 0.67
CA ILE A 75 1.58 -14.02 0.04
C ILE A 75 0.56 -13.37 0.98
N VAL A 76 -0.32 -14.17 1.61
CA VAL A 76 -1.30 -13.66 2.59
C VAL A 76 -0.60 -13.02 3.79
N GLY A 77 0.49 -13.64 4.29
CA GLY A 77 1.32 -13.05 5.34
C GLY A 77 1.87 -11.69 4.93
N ASP A 78 2.39 -11.56 3.72
CA ASP A 78 2.95 -10.30 3.21
C ASP A 78 1.88 -9.21 3.07
N VAL A 79 0.68 -9.57 2.57
CA VAL A 79 -0.46 -8.65 2.50
C VAL A 79 -0.80 -8.11 3.88
N ILE A 80 -0.84 -8.98 4.90
CA ILE A 80 -1.11 -8.55 6.28
C ILE A 80 -0.03 -7.58 6.77
N PHE A 81 1.25 -7.87 6.54
CA PHE A 81 2.35 -6.98 6.93
C PHE A 81 2.28 -5.62 6.22
N VAL A 82 1.95 -5.59 4.93
CA VAL A 82 1.76 -4.34 4.17
C VAL A 82 0.60 -3.54 4.75
N VAL A 83 -0.54 -4.17 5.00
CA VAL A 83 -1.73 -3.51 5.56
C VAL A 83 -1.44 -2.95 6.95
N VAL A 84 -0.85 -3.75 7.84
CA VAL A 84 -0.50 -3.33 9.20
C VAL A 84 0.53 -2.20 9.15
N GLY A 85 1.56 -2.31 8.30
CA GLY A 85 2.57 -1.28 8.12
C GLY A 85 1.97 0.04 7.65
N ALA A 86 1.04 -0.02 6.69
CA ALA A 86 0.35 1.17 6.20
C ALA A 86 -0.48 1.82 7.31
N ILE A 87 -1.30 1.05 8.02
CA ILE A 87 -2.17 1.55 9.10
C ILE A 87 -1.33 2.19 10.22
N VAL A 88 -0.28 1.48 10.68
CA VAL A 88 0.59 1.95 11.75
C VAL A 88 1.37 3.18 11.30
N GLY A 89 1.98 3.15 10.11
CA GLY A 89 2.77 4.26 9.58
C GLY A 89 1.95 5.53 9.37
N SER A 90 0.76 5.42 8.78
CA SER A 90 -0.12 6.58 8.58
C SER A 90 -0.72 7.07 9.89
N GLY A 91 -1.12 6.16 10.78
CA GLY A 91 -1.70 6.52 12.08
C GLY A 91 -0.70 7.27 12.96
N LEU A 92 0.54 6.78 13.03
CA LEU A 92 1.61 7.46 13.76
C LEU A 92 1.89 8.85 13.18
N ALA A 93 1.91 8.99 11.86
CA ALA A 93 2.11 10.28 11.21
C ALA A 93 0.98 11.26 11.59
N ILE A 94 -0.29 10.86 11.46
CA ILE A 94 -1.45 11.69 11.81
C ILE A 94 -1.37 12.17 13.26
N VAL A 95 -1.10 11.26 14.21
CA VAL A 95 -0.97 11.61 15.63
C VAL A 95 0.20 12.55 15.87
N SER A 96 1.33 12.32 15.20
CA SER A 96 2.55 13.11 15.41
C SER A 96 2.45 14.53 14.86
N ILE A 97 1.65 14.76 13.81
CA ILE A 97 1.56 16.05 13.12
C ILE A 97 0.25 16.80 13.38
N GLY A 98 -0.73 16.16 14.02
CA GLY A 98 -2.06 16.74 14.26
C GLY A 98 -2.02 18.03 15.07
N GLU A 99 -1.06 18.17 15.99
CA GLU A 99 -0.94 19.32 16.90
C GLU A 99 -0.17 20.50 16.30
N PHE A 100 0.50 20.32 15.15
CA PHE A 100 1.44 21.31 14.60
C PHE A 100 0.77 22.40 13.73
N GLY A 101 -0.56 22.40 13.64
CA GLY A 101 -1.32 23.43 12.90
C GLY A 101 -1.08 23.42 11.38
N PHE A 102 -0.58 22.31 10.83
CA PHE A 102 -0.37 22.16 9.38
C PHE A 102 -1.70 22.18 8.60
N SER A 103 -1.62 22.51 7.32
CA SER A 103 -2.78 22.38 6.44
C SER A 103 -3.17 20.90 6.29
N ARG A 104 -4.47 20.62 6.20
CA ARG A 104 -5.01 19.26 6.02
C ARG A 104 -4.35 18.52 4.86
N LEU A 105 -4.11 19.23 3.75
CA LEU A 105 -3.42 18.65 2.58
C LEU A 105 -2.02 18.15 2.94
N LEU A 106 -1.24 18.93 3.69
CA LEU A 106 0.11 18.52 4.09
C LEU A 106 0.06 17.32 5.05
N GLN A 107 -0.92 17.31 5.98
CA GLN A 107 -1.11 16.19 6.89
C GLN A 107 -1.45 14.89 6.13
N ASP A 108 -2.36 14.96 5.16
CA ASP A 108 -2.75 13.81 4.35
C ASP A 108 -1.58 13.28 3.51
N VAL A 109 -0.78 14.17 2.91
CA VAL A 109 0.41 13.81 2.16
C VAL A 109 1.45 13.12 3.06
N LEU A 110 1.72 13.67 4.23
CA LEU A 110 2.66 13.07 5.19
C LEU A 110 2.17 11.70 5.68
N ALA A 111 0.89 11.58 6.01
CA ALA A 111 0.29 10.31 6.40
C ALA A 111 0.39 9.24 5.30
N MET A 112 0.15 9.63 4.05
CA MET A 112 0.27 8.75 2.89
C MET A 112 1.71 8.29 2.69
N VAL A 113 2.68 9.22 2.73
CA VAL A 113 4.10 8.89 2.58
C VAL A 113 4.56 7.97 3.70
N SER A 114 4.26 8.30 4.96
CA SER A 114 4.66 7.49 6.11
C SER A 114 4.03 6.10 6.08
N GLY A 115 2.73 6.00 5.79
CA GLY A 115 2.04 4.71 5.64
C GLY A 115 2.67 3.86 4.54
N PHE A 116 2.90 4.44 3.36
CA PHE A 116 3.51 3.73 2.25
C PHE A 116 4.94 3.27 2.56
N VAL A 117 5.79 4.16 3.11
CA VAL A 117 7.20 3.84 3.42
C VAL A 117 7.31 2.71 4.44
N VAL A 118 6.50 2.74 5.49
CA VAL A 118 6.51 1.67 6.51
C VAL A 118 6.01 0.35 5.90
N ALA A 119 4.91 0.39 5.14
CA ALA A 119 4.37 -0.78 4.46
C ALA A 119 5.38 -1.41 3.48
N TRP A 120 6.02 -0.59 2.66
CA TRP A 120 7.06 -1.00 1.73
C TRP A 120 8.29 -1.54 2.45
N GLY A 121 8.75 -0.87 3.51
CA GLY A 121 9.88 -1.33 4.32
C GLY A 121 9.63 -2.70 4.97
N LEU A 122 8.42 -2.96 5.47
CA LEU A 122 8.04 -4.27 6.00
C LEU A 122 7.99 -5.35 4.91
N PHE A 123 7.45 -5.02 3.73
CA PHE A 123 7.45 -5.93 2.59
C PHE A 123 8.86 -6.29 2.14
N TRP A 124 9.73 -5.28 2.02
CA TRP A 124 11.13 -5.42 1.65
C TRP A 124 11.89 -6.27 2.67
N TRP A 125 11.72 -5.99 3.97
CA TRP A 125 12.38 -6.74 5.04
C TRP A 125 11.96 -8.21 5.07
N ARG A 126 10.70 -8.51 4.71
CA ARG A 126 10.16 -9.86 4.69
C ARG A 126 10.51 -10.65 3.43
N ASN A 127 10.86 -9.97 2.33
CA ASN A 127 11.18 -10.57 1.04
C ASN A 127 12.57 -10.15 0.52
N PRO A 128 13.65 -10.31 1.29
CA PRO A 128 14.99 -9.86 0.91
C PRO A 128 15.51 -10.52 -0.37
N GLU A 129 15.08 -11.73 -0.69
CA GLU A 129 15.47 -12.43 -1.93
C GLU A 129 15.02 -11.70 -3.20
N LEU A 130 13.92 -10.94 -3.17
CA LEU A 130 13.44 -10.18 -4.34
C LEU A 130 14.33 -8.97 -4.66
N TYR A 131 15.20 -8.60 -3.72
CA TYR A 131 16.02 -7.39 -3.77
C TYR A 131 17.53 -7.67 -3.67
N ARG A 132 17.93 -8.94 -3.50
CA ARG A 132 19.35 -9.34 -3.46
C ARG A 132 20.01 -9.40 -4.84
N SER A 133 19.24 -9.70 -5.87
CA SER A 133 19.74 -9.85 -7.26
C SER A 133 20.27 -8.54 -7.85
N GLU A 134 19.87 -7.38 -7.30
CA GLU A 134 20.35 -6.06 -7.71
C GLU A 134 21.76 -5.73 -7.15
N ASP A 135 22.23 -6.43 -6.11
CA ASP A 135 23.50 -6.12 -5.41
C ASP A 135 24.66 -7.04 -5.85
N ASP A 136 24.35 -8.20 -6.44
CA ASP A 136 25.33 -9.15 -7.00
C ASP A 136 25.65 -8.82 -8.47
N GLY A 137 26.01 -7.57 -8.74
CA GLY A 137 26.50 -7.10 -10.04
C GLY A 137 27.77 -7.85 -10.48
N ARG A 138 27.58 -9.03 -11.07
CA ARG A 138 28.56 -9.82 -11.83
C ARG A 138 28.14 -9.92 -13.29
#